data_AF-A0A923LC84-F1
#
_entry.id   AF-A0A923LC84-F1
#
_cell.length_a   1.000
_cell.length_b   1.000
_cell.length_c   1.000
_cell.angle_alpha   90.00
_cell.angle_beta   90.00
_cell.angle_gamma   90.00
#
_symmetry.space_group_name_H-M   'P 1'
#
loop_
_entity.id
_entity.type
_entity.pdbx_description
1 polymer ?
#
loop_
_entity_poly.entity_id
_entity_poly.type
_entity_poly.pdbx_seq_one_letter_code
_entity_poly.pdbx_strand_id
1 'polypeptide(L)'
;MKKKESWIIVTNKKTYLLLAIAACIILYLVKAAISTFALKTMLMEDFLGELMVCVLIALSCIYLFVRFNTYSHLYNPDHPKPGDKV
;
A
#
# COMPACT_ATOMS: atom_id res chain seq x y z
N MET A 1 20.37 24.12 9.15
CA MET A 1 19.93 22.71 9.22
C MET A 1 19.18 22.36 7.94
N LYS A 2 19.66 21.41 7.13
CA LYS A 2 18.91 20.92 5.97
C LYS A 2 17.69 20.16 6.50
N LYS A 3 16.49 20.70 6.31
CA LYS A 3 15.23 20.02 6.63
C LYS A 3 15.22 18.72 5.82
N LYS A 4 15.22 17.56 6.50
CA LYS A 4 15.05 16.27 5.84
C LYS A 4 13.64 16.29 5.27
N GLU A 5 13.50 16.56 3.97
CA GLU A 5 12.18 16.54 3.34
C GLU A 5 11.66 15.11 3.42
N SER A 6 10.55 14.94 4.15
CA SER A 6 9.84 13.67 4.18
C SER A 6 9.22 13.48 2.82
N TRP A 7 9.69 12.48 2.06
CA TRP A 7 9.22 12.19 0.70
C TRP A 7 7.72 11.81 0.68
N ILE A 8 7.21 11.32 1.81
CA ILE A 8 5.80 11.02 2.04
C ILE A 8 5.29 11.92 3.16
N ILE A 9 4.30 12.76 2.88
CA ILE A 9 3.61 13.60 3.86
C ILE A 9 2.13 13.27 3.78
N VAL A 10 1.61 12.68 4.86
CA VAL A 10 0.21 12.27 4.94
C VAL A 10 -0.63 13.46 5.41
N THR A 11 -1.25 14.16 4.46
CA THR A 11 -2.16 15.29 4.75
C THR A 11 -3.57 14.80 5.07
N ASN A 12 -4.07 13.82 4.31
CA ASN A 12 -5.37 13.20 4.54
C ASN A 12 -5.22 11.88 5.30
N LYS A 13 -5.62 11.87 6.57
CA LYS A 13 -5.55 10.67 7.44
C LYS A 13 -6.35 9.47 6.90
N LYS A 14 -7.33 9.67 6.02
CA LYS A 14 -8.10 8.58 5.42
C LYS A 14 -7.26 7.69 4.50
N THR A 15 -6.13 8.18 3.98
CA THR A 15 -5.25 7.37 3.12
C THR A 15 -4.61 6.21 3.88
N TYR A 16 -4.47 6.29 5.21
CA TYR A 16 -4.04 5.16 6.05
C TYR A 16 -4.97 3.94 5.94
N LEU A 17 -6.23 4.13 5.53
CA LEU A 17 -7.14 3.02 5.28
C LEU A 17 -6.60 2.09 4.18
N LEU A 18 -5.88 2.62 3.18
CA LEU A 18 -5.26 1.81 2.13
C LEU A 18 -4.16 0.91 2.67
N LEU A 19 -3.35 1.41 3.61
CA LEU A 19 -2.36 0.60 4.33
C LEU A 19 -3.03 -0.45 5.22
N ALA A 20 -4.11 -0.10 5.91
CA ALA A 20 -4.86 -1.03 6.73
C ALA A 20 -5.47 -2.16 5.89
N ILE A 21 -6.02 -1.84 4.71
CA ILE A 21 -6.53 -2.83 3.76
C ILE A 21 -5.40 -3.75 3.30
N ALA A 22 -4.24 -3.20 2.90
CA ALA A 22 -3.09 -4.00 2.51
C ALA A 22 -2.62 -4.95 3.63
N ALA A 23 -2.60 -4.48 4.88
CA ALA A 23 -2.26 -5.31 6.04
C ALA A 23 -3.27 -6.45 6.27
N CYS A 24 -4.58 -6.16 6.16
CA CYS A 24 -5.63 -7.18 6.26
C CYS A 24 -5.49 -8.25 5.18
N ILE A 25 -5.11 -7.87 3.96
CA ILE A 25 -4.86 -8.82 2.86
C ILE A 25 -3.69 -9.75 3.19
N ILE A 26 -2.61 -9.24 3.80
CA ILE A 26 -1.49 -10.07 4.23
C ILE A 26 -1.95 -11.09 5.28
N LEU A 27 -2.75 -10.67 6.27
CA LEU A 27 -3.31 -11.59 7.28
C LEU A 27 -4.22 -12.66 6.65
N TYR A 28 -5.03 -12.27 5.66
CA TYR A 28 -5.85 -13.20 4.90
C TYR A 28 -5.00 -14.26 4.18
N LEU A 29 -3.92 -13.84 3.51
CA LEU A 29 -3.00 -14.75 2.81
C LEU A 29 -2.31 -15.73 3.76
N VAL A 30 -1.93 -15.28 4.96
CA VAL A 30 -1.39 -16.17 6.00
C VAL A 30 -2.42 -17.23 6.39
N LYS A 31 -3.68 -16.85 6.60
CA LYS A 31 -4.76 -17.81 6.88
C LYS A 31 -4.93 -18.81 5.72
N ALA A 32 -4.96 -18.33 4.47
CA ALA A 32 -5.11 -19.18 3.29
C ALA A 32 -3.93 -20.17 3.15
N ALA A 33 -2.70 -19.71 3.41
CA ALA A 33 -1.52 -20.56 3.43
C ALA A 33 -1.61 -21.65 4.52
N ILE A 34 -2.01 -21.32 5.74
CA ILE A 34 -2.22 -22.30 6.81
C ILE A 34 -3.28 -23.33 6.41
N SER A 35 -4.39 -22.87 5.84
CA SER A 35 -5.51 -23.73 5.41
C SER A 35 -5.07 -24.73 4.32
N THR A 36 -4.16 -24.30 3.43
CA THR A 36 -3.69 -25.10 2.30
C THR A 36 -2.56 -26.05 2.70
N PHE A 37 -1.52 -25.54 3.37
CA PHE A 37 -0.30 -26.31 3.64
C PHE A 37 -0.34 -27.09 4.96
N ALA A 38 -0.95 -26.54 6.01
CA ALA A 38 -0.99 -27.17 7.34
C ALA A 38 -2.24 -28.03 7.51
N LEU A 39 -3.41 -27.47 7.19
CA LEU A 39 -4.70 -28.14 7.42
C LEU A 39 -5.19 -28.96 6.22
N LYS A 40 -4.65 -28.73 5.02
CA LYS A 40 -5.05 -29.38 3.76
C LYS A 40 -6.56 -29.30 3.48
N THR A 41 -7.22 -28.25 3.96
CA THR A 41 -8.66 -28.01 3.79
C THR A 41 -8.99 -27.24 2.50
N MET A 42 -7.98 -26.66 1.86
CA MET A 42 -8.08 -25.85 0.65
C MET A 42 -7.21 -26.48 -0.44
N LEU A 43 -7.68 -26.46 -1.69
CA LEU A 43 -6.91 -26.94 -2.83
C LEU A 43 -5.80 -25.94 -3.19
N MET A 44 -4.68 -26.45 -3.70
CA MET A 44 -3.55 -25.61 -4.13
C MET A 44 -3.93 -24.65 -5.26
N GLU A 45 -4.81 -25.07 -6.17
CA GLU A 45 -5.27 -24.24 -7.29
C GLU A 45 -6.06 -23.02 -6.80
N ASP A 46 -6.98 -23.24 -5.85
CA ASP A 46 -7.74 -22.16 -5.21
C ASP A 46 -6.80 -21.19 -4.49
N PHE A 47 -5.80 -21.72 -3.77
CA PHE A 47 -4.81 -20.90 -3.07
C PHE A 47 -4.00 -20.01 -4.02
N LEU A 48 -3.56 -20.55 -5.15
CA LEU A 48 -2.82 -19.78 -6.17
C LEU A 48 -3.70 -18.68 -6.79
N GLY A 49 -4.98 -18.98 -7.06
CA GLY A 49 -5.95 -18.01 -7.53
C GLY A 49 -6.13 -16.85 -6.55
N GLU A 50 -6.36 -17.17 -5.27
CA GLU A 50 -6.49 -16.16 -4.22
C GLU A 50 -5.20 -15.36 -4.02
N LEU A 51 -4.03 -16.02 -4.06
CA LEU A 51 -2.73 -15.37 -3.90
C LEU A 51 -2.52 -14.26 -4.94
N MET A 52 -2.78 -14.56 -6.22
CA MET A 52 -2.61 -13.60 -7.32
C MET A 52 -3.51 -12.36 -7.14
N VAL A 53 -4.80 -12.58 -6.83
CA VAL A 53 -5.76 -11.49 -6.67
C VAL A 53 -5.42 -10.64 -5.45
N CYS A 54 -5.14 -11.27 -4.30
CA CYS A 54 -4.77 -10.57 -3.07
C CYS A 54 -3.51 -9.73 -3.24
N VAL A 55 -2.45 -10.28 -3.85
CA VAL A 55 -1.21 -9.54 -4.08
C VAL A 55 -1.46 -8.32 -4.96
N LEU A 56 -2.25 -8.45 -6.03
CA LEU A 56 -2.57 -7.33 -6.90
C LEU A 56 -3.35 -6.22 -6.19
N ILE A 57 -4.31 -6.57 -5.34
CA ILE A 57 -5.07 -5.58 -4.54
C ILE A 57 -4.15 -4.91 -3.51
N ALA A 58 -3.32 -5.68 -2.79
CA ALA A 58 -2.41 -5.13 -1.79
C ALA A 58 -1.40 -4.15 -2.42
N LEU A 59 -0.81 -4.52 -3.57
CA LEU A 59 0.10 -3.66 -4.32
C LEU A 59 -0.62 -2.39 -4.81
N SER A 60 -1.86 -2.51 -5.27
CA SER A 60 -2.67 -1.36 -5.69
C SER A 60 -2.94 -0.41 -4.53
N CYS A 61 -3.30 -0.92 -3.35
CA CYS A 61 -3.50 -0.11 -2.15
C CYS A 61 -2.22 0.59 -1.69
N ILE A 62 -1.09 -0.11 -1.68
CA ILE A 62 0.22 0.47 -1.33
C ILE A 62 0.62 1.54 -2.35
N TYR A 63 0.47 1.24 -3.65
CA TYR A 63 0.74 2.19 -4.71
C TYR A 63 -0.11 3.46 -4.55
N LEU A 64 -1.43 3.32 -4.36
CA LEU A 64 -2.32 4.45 -4.15
C LEU A 64 -2.00 5.22 -2.87
N PHE A 65 -1.63 4.54 -1.79
CA PHE A 65 -1.20 5.19 -0.55
C PHE A 65 0.04 6.05 -0.80
N VAL A 66 1.09 5.46 -1.38
CA VAL A 66 2.32 6.21 -1.72
C VAL A 66 1.95 7.35 -2.64
N ARG A 67 1.14 7.10 -3.67
CA ARG A 67 0.75 8.07 -4.67
C ARG A 67 0.01 9.27 -4.10
N PHE A 68 -0.96 9.07 -3.21
CA PHE A 68 -1.73 10.16 -2.60
C PHE A 68 -0.94 10.95 -1.56
N ASN A 69 0.15 10.39 -1.03
CA ASN A 69 0.93 11.02 0.04
C ASN A 69 2.36 11.41 -0.39
N THR A 70 2.77 11.13 -1.63
CA THR A 70 4.09 11.54 -2.13
C THR A 70 4.06 13.02 -2.52
N TYR A 71 5.00 13.77 -1.96
CA TYR A 71 5.28 15.16 -2.33
C TYR A 71 5.97 15.18 -3.73
N SER A 72 5.19 15.23 -4.80
CA SER A 72 5.71 15.28 -6.17
C SER A 72 5.17 16.50 -6.92
N HIS A 73 6.09 17.39 -7.34
CA HIS A 73 5.80 18.57 -8.19
C HIS A 73 5.14 18.23 -9.53
N LEU A 74 5.21 16.96 -9.95
CA LEU A 74 4.59 16.50 -11.19
C LEU A 74 3.05 16.44 -11.07
N TYR A 75 2.48 16.47 -9.86
CA TYR A 75 1.05 16.23 -9.61
C TYR A 75 0.38 17.16 -8.60
N ASN A 76 1.12 18.11 -8.00
CA ASN A 76 0.55 19.22 -7.25
C ASN A 76 1.12 20.53 -7.80
N PRO A 77 0.40 21.25 -8.68
CA PRO A 77 0.91 22.47 -9.32
C PRO A 77 1.15 23.62 -8.33
N ASP A 78 0.50 23.60 -7.16
CA ASP A 78 0.71 24.57 -6.07
C ASP A 78 1.84 24.17 -5.10
N HIS A 79 2.57 23.11 -5.42
CA HIS A 79 3.66 22.64 -4.57
C HIS A 79 4.87 23.57 -4.71
N PRO A 80 5.41 24.12 -3.60
CA PRO A 80 6.58 24.99 -3.65
C PRO A 80 7.74 24.22 -4.27
N LYS A 81 8.35 24.77 -5.32
CA LYS A 81 9.49 24.19 -6.01
C LYS A 81 10.73 24.29 -5.10
N PRO A 82 11.75 23.43 -5.29
CA PRO A 82 13.00 23.57 -4.58
C PRO A 82 13.60 24.96 -4.90
N GLY A 83 13.52 25.88 -3.94
CA GLY A 83 13.94 27.28 -4.12
C GLY A 83 12.84 28.34 -3.94
N ASP A 84 11.57 27.93 -3.82
CA ASP A 84 10.49 28.86 -3.47
C ASP A 84 10.65 29.29 -2.01
N LYS A 85 11.01 30.56 -1.82
CA LYS A 85 11.12 31.18 -0.50
C LYS A 85 9.70 31.45 0.00
N VAL A 86 9.31 30.75 1.06
CA VAL A 86 8.17 31.13 1.90
C VAL A 86 8.56 32.35 2.73
#